data_AF-A0A6M5J1T3-F1
#
_entry.id   AF-A0A6M5J1T3-F1
#
_cell.length_a   1.000
_cell.length_b   1.000
_cell.length_c   1.000
_cell.angle_alpha   90.00
_cell.angle_beta   90.00
_cell.angle_gamma   90.00
#
_symmetry.space_group_name_H-M   'P 1'
#
loop_
_entity.id
_entity.type
_entity.pdbx_description
1 polymer ?
#
loop_
_entity_poly.entity_id
_entity_poly.type
_entity_poly.pdbx_seq_one_letter_code
_entity_poly.pdbx_strand_id
1 'polypeptide(L)'
;MTAWSVQVESADPERTAVAVATLATLPLSFRRFSAGASDARADAVAARPDVVVVAGSEGWVERAREAASAGARGVVVTDPLPVAARVPLVALADDVSGCAIVLAESWASSPALLTAAERLSAPIARTRVVDARSIEPRRGRDLRAVLFAQLRAVQRLGVEVSSLEVVAETASSLLGVGRSTTGARIVLSAARSDTADCTLDLLLVAPDETIRIEVPDGTTARPGRAVHTSASDAVELPTIWQTAHRTAWQRLNDALLAGGRPGDLESFARASALLPPLTPPGD
;
A
#
# COMPACT_ATOMS: atom_id res chain seq x y z
N MET A 1 -27.00 8.46 7.09
CA MET A 1 -25.61 8.26 6.62
C MET A 1 -24.68 8.90 7.63
N THR A 2 -23.83 8.12 8.27
CA THR A 2 -22.82 8.64 9.22
C THR A 2 -21.67 9.21 8.41
N ALA A 3 -21.28 10.46 8.67
CA ALA A 3 -20.12 11.08 8.04
C ALA A 3 -18.98 11.17 9.07
N TRP A 4 -17.81 10.67 8.71
CA TRP A 4 -16.61 10.67 9.52
C TRP A 4 -15.85 11.99 9.35
N SER A 5 -15.49 12.62 10.46
CA SER A 5 -14.61 13.79 10.45
C SER A 5 -13.15 13.38 10.27
N VAL A 6 -12.44 14.04 9.35
CA VAL A 6 -11.10 13.64 8.89
C VAL A 6 -10.08 14.75 9.13
N GLN A 7 -9.01 14.45 9.85
CA GLN A 7 -7.82 15.29 9.92
C GLN A 7 -6.70 14.69 9.07
N VAL A 8 -6.03 15.51 8.26
CA VAL A 8 -4.84 15.11 7.50
C VAL A 8 -3.62 15.76 8.15
N GLU A 9 -2.63 14.97 8.56
CA GLU A 9 -1.38 15.52 9.08
C GLU A 9 -0.56 16.20 7.99
N SER A 10 0.37 17.08 8.39
CA SER A 10 1.22 17.85 7.47
C SER A 10 2.69 17.47 7.56
N ALA A 11 3.02 16.28 8.06
CA ALA A 11 4.40 15.84 8.28
C ALA A 11 5.20 15.63 6.99
N ASP A 12 4.51 15.37 5.87
CA ASP A 12 5.11 15.15 4.54
C ASP A 12 4.23 15.85 3.49
N PRO A 13 4.72 16.91 2.82
CA PRO A 13 3.92 17.68 1.86
C PRO A 13 3.39 16.86 0.68
N GLU A 14 4.17 15.91 0.15
CA GLU A 14 3.79 15.12 -1.02
C GLU A 14 2.65 14.16 -0.66
N ARG A 15 2.83 13.39 0.42
CA ARG A 15 1.78 12.47 0.91
C ARG A 15 0.54 13.21 1.40
N THR A 16 0.72 14.41 1.98
CA THR A 16 -0.39 15.28 2.37
C THR A 16 -1.20 15.72 1.15
N ALA A 17 -0.54 16.14 0.07
CA ALA A 17 -1.21 16.55 -1.15
C ALA A 17 -2.05 15.40 -1.76
N VAL A 18 -1.49 14.20 -1.80
CA VAL A 18 -2.19 12.99 -2.28
C VAL A 18 -3.41 12.66 -1.40
N ALA A 19 -3.25 12.72 -0.08
CA ALA A 19 -4.34 12.48 0.86
C ALA A 19 -5.48 13.51 0.70
N VAL A 20 -5.15 14.80 0.61
CA VAL A 20 -6.12 15.89 0.43
C VAL A 20 -6.84 15.76 -0.92
N ALA A 21 -6.11 15.50 -2.01
CA ALA A 21 -6.69 15.29 -3.32
C ALA A 21 -7.64 14.09 -3.33
N THR A 22 -7.24 12.98 -2.70
CA THR A 22 -8.11 11.79 -2.58
C THR A 22 -9.38 12.12 -1.79
N LEU A 23 -9.25 12.76 -0.62
CA LEU A 23 -10.37 13.15 0.25
C LEU A 23 -11.39 14.02 -0.51
N ALA A 24 -10.93 14.93 -1.36
CA ALA A 24 -11.81 15.77 -2.18
C ALA A 24 -12.66 14.98 -3.20
N THR A 25 -12.27 13.75 -3.54
CA THR A 25 -13.01 12.89 -4.48
C THR A 25 -13.90 11.85 -3.79
N LEU A 26 -13.86 11.74 -2.46
CA LEU A 26 -14.60 10.73 -1.72
C LEU A 26 -16.10 11.05 -1.62
N PRO A 27 -16.97 10.03 -1.43
CA PRO A 27 -18.37 10.24 -1.07
C PRO A 27 -18.52 11.08 0.22
N LEU A 28 -19.70 11.67 0.43
CA LEU A 28 -20.04 12.52 1.59
C LEU A 28 -19.87 11.86 2.98
N SER A 29 -19.54 10.56 3.03
CA SER A 29 -19.19 9.80 4.23
C SER A 29 -17.90 10.27 4.90
N PHE A 30 -17.07 11.09 4.24
CA PHE A 30 -15.89 11.71 4.84
C PHE A 30 -15.98 13.24 4.73
N ARG A 31 -15.71 13.95 5.82
CA ARG A 31 -15.73 15.42 5.87
C ARG A 31 -14.48 15.92 6.55
N ARG A 32 -13.88 16.98 6.02
CA ARG A 32 -12.71 17.60 6.64
C ARG A 32 -13.06 18.10 8.04
N PHE A 33 -12.25 17.71 9.02
CA PHE A 33 -12.33 18.22 10.37
C PHE A 33 -11.83 19.66 10.42
N SER A 34 -12.64 20.57 10.98
CA SER A 34 -12.24 21.95 11.27
C SER A 34 -12.27 22.17 12.79
N ALA A 35 -11.09 22.27 13.40
CA ALA A 35 -10.98 22.71 14.78
C ALA A 35 -11.45 24.18 14.85
N GLY A 36 -12.65 24.42 15.39
CA GLY A 36 -13.15 25.79 15.61
C GLY A 36 -14.56 26.10 15.10
N ALA A 37 -15.27 25.19 14.43
CA ALA A 37 -16.70 25.41 14.09
C ALA A 37 -17.66 25.02 15.24
N SER A 38 -17.23 25.24 16.48
CA SER A 38 -18.07 25.10 17.66
C SER A 38 -18.85 26.39 17.87
N ASP A 39 -19.92 26.58 17.11
CA ASP A 39 -21.00 27.46 17.54
C ASP A 39 -21.62 26.85 18.80
N ALA A 40 -21.25 27.43 19.93
CA ALA A 40 -21.90 27.42 21.24
C ALA A 40 -22.93 26.29 21.47
N ARG A 41 -22.49 25.16 22.00
CA ARG A 41 -23.18 24.50 23.12
C ARG A 41 -22.19 23.74 23.98
N ALA A 42 -22.27 24.04 25.27
CA ALA A 42 -21.41 23.58 26.33
C ALA A 42 -21.40 22.05 26.45
N ASP A 43 -20.26 21.47 26.12
CA ASP A 43 -19.62 20.31 26.77
C ASP A 43 -18.27 20.14 26.05
N ALA A 44 -17.26 20.86 26.51
CA ALA A 44 -15.95 20.93 25.88
C ALA A 44 -15.13 19.65 26.11
N VAL A 45 -15.59 18.53 25.56
CA VAL A 45 -14.66 17.52 25.04
C VAL A 45 -14.05 18.18 23.81
N ALA A 46 -12.77 18.53 23.86
CA ALA A 46 -12.06 19.07 22.69
C ALA A 46 -12.43 18.21 21.47
N ALA A 47 -13.10 18.82 20.48
CA ALA A 47 -13.59 18.08 19.32
C ALA A 47 -12.42 17.31 18.71
N ARG A 48 -12.59 16.00 18.51
CA ARG A 48 -11.55 15.11 17.97
C ARG A 48 -12.00 14.59 16.61
N PRO A 49 -11.10 14.42 15.64
CA PRO A 49 -11.45 13.80 14.38
C PRO A 49 -11.77 12.31 14.58
N ASP A 50 -12.75 11.79 13.85
CA ASP A 50 -13.05 10.36 13.81
C ASP A 50 -11.93 9.59 13.09
N VAL A 51 -11.32 10.19 12.08
CA VAL A 51 -10.28 9.60 11.24
C VAL A 51 -9.08 10.54 11.13
N VAL A 52 -7.88 9.98 11.27
CA VAL A 52 -6.62 10.70 11.06
C VAL A 52 -5.86 10.08 9.88
N VAL A 53 -5.37 10.92 8.98
CA VAL A 53 -4.47 10.51 7.90
C VAL A 53 -3.04 10.82 8.32
N VAL A 54 -2.22 9.79 8.38
CA VAL A 54 -0.80 9.83 8.73
C VAL A 54 0.02 9.65 7.46
N ALA A 55 1.02 10.50 7.27
CA ALA A 55 2.01 10.31 6.23
C ALA A 55 2.93 9.14 6.62
N GLY A 56 3.06 8.20 5.70
CA GLY A 56 3.91 7.02 5.82
C GLY A 56 5.42 7.27 5.83
N SER A 57 5.88 8.51 6.05
CA SER A 57 7.29 8.85 6.19
C SER A 57 7.87 8.31 7.51
N GLU A 58 9.15 8.56 7.78
CA GLU A 58 9.81 8.10 9.01
C GLU A 58 9.00 8.45 10.27
N GLY A 59 8.92 7.51 11.22
CA GLY A 59 8.16 7.67 12.47
C GLY A 59 6.64 7.51 12.35
N TRP A 60 6.10 7.10 11.19
CA TRP A 60 4.65 6.96 10.99
C TRP A 60 3.97 6.03 12.00
N VAL A 61 4.68 5.00 12.48
CA VAL A 61 4.14 4.02 13.45
C VAL A 61 3.74 4.70 14.76
N GLU A 62 4.60 5.58 15.28
CA GLU A 62 4.30 6.31 16.52
C GLU A 62 3.23 7.36 16.31
N ARG A 63 3.23 8.06 15.16
CA ARG A 63 2.14 8.99 14.82
C ARG A 63 0.78 8.29 14.70
N ALA A 64 0.75 7.08 14.12
CA ALA A 64 -0.46 6.26 14.06
C ALA A 64 -0.92 5.82 15.46
N ARG A 65 0.02 5.43 16.34
CA ARG A 65 -0.25 5.11 17.75
C ARG A 65 -0.81 6.32 18.51
N GLU A 66 -0.22 7.49 18.33
CA GLU A 66 -0.64 8.74 18.95
C GLU A 66 -2.06 9.11 18.50
N ALA A 67 -2.35 9.02 17.20
CA ALA A 67 -3.68 9.29 16.66
C ALA A 67 -4.75 8.34 17.25
N ALA A 68 -4.46 7.05 17.31
CA ALA A 68 -5.36 6.07 17.92
C ALA A 68 -5.53 6.31 19.44
N SER A 69 -4.45 6.61 20.16
CA SER A 69 -4.47 6.92 21.60
C SER A 69 -5.22 8.22 21.90
N ALA A 70 -5.21 9.17 20.97
CA ALA A 70 -6.02 10.38 21.01
C ALA A 70 -7.52 10.10 20.77
N GLY A 71 -7.91 8.87 20.45
CA GLY A 71 -9.31 8.46 20.28
C GLY A 71 -9.80 8.48 18.84
N ALA A 72 -8.91 8.52 17.84
CA ALA A 72 -9.31 8.29 16.46
C ALA A 72 -9.92 6.89 16.33
N ARG A 73 -11.03 6.78 15.61
CA ARG A 73 -11.68 5.51 15.29
C ARG A 73 -11.02 4.82 14.10
N GLY A 74 -10.40 5.61 13.22
CA GLY A 74 -9.68 5.13 12.05
C GLY A 74 -8.39 5.89 11.79
N VAL A 75 -7.38 5.19 11.30
CA VAL A 75 -6.13 5.78 10.79
C VAL A 75 -5.88 5.28 9.38
N VAL A 76 -5.61 6.20 8.46
CA VAL A 76 -5.08 5.89 7.12
C VAL A 76 -3.61 6.26 7.09
N VAL A 77 -2.73 5.32 6.78
CA VAL A 77 -1.31 5.61 6.56
C VAL A 77 -1.04 5.65 5.06
N THR A 78 -0.65 6.82 4.53
CA THR A 78 -0.41 7.02 3.09
C THR A 78 1.02 6.63 2.73
N ASP A 79 1.18 5.67 1.81
CA ASP A 79 2.46 5.19 1.29
C ASP A 79 3.52 4.96 2.39
N PRO A 80 3.25 4.04 3.34
CA PRO A 80 4.15 3.71 4.43
C PRO A 80 5.51 3.22 3.93
N LEU A 81 6.57 3.89 4.40
CA LEU A 81 7.94 3.42 4.25
C LEU A 81 8.15 2.13 5.06
N PRO A 82 9.03 1.23 4.58
CA PRO A 82 9.38 0.03 5.33
C PRO A 82 9.93 0.41 6.71
N VAL A 83 9.55 -0.38 7.72
CA VAL A 83 10.04 -0.18 9.09
C VAL A 83 11.07 -1.25 9.42
N ALA A 84 12.02 -0.93 10.31
CA ALA A 84 12.97 -1.92 10.78
C ALA A 84 12.27 -3.07 11.51
N ALA A 85 12.78 -4.30 11.39
CA ALA A 85 12.18 -5.50 12.01
C ALA A 85 11.97 -5.40 13.53
N ARG A 86 12.74 -4.53 14.22
CA ARG A 86 12.60 -4.25 15.66
C ARG A 86 11.36 -3.44 16.03
N VAL A 87 10.70 -2.80 15.07
CA VAL A 87 9.50 -1.98 15.32
C VAL A 87 8.29 -2.91 15.42
N PRO A 88 7.61 -2.99 16.58
CA PRO A 88 6.60 -4.00 16.83
C PRO A 88 5.23 -3.59 16.25
N LEU A 89 5.08 -3.69 14.92
CA LEU A 89 3.82 -3.37 14.23
C LEU A 89 2.65 -4.24 14.67
N VAL A 90 2.90 -5.49 15.05
CA VAL A 90 1.86 -6.38 15.60
C VAL A 90 1.40 -5.87 16.96
N ALA A 91 2.32 -5.41 17.82
CA ALA A 91 1.95 -4.81 19.09
C ALA A 91 1.13 -3.53 18.90
N LEU A 92 1.42 -2.72 17.87
CA LEU A 92 0.56 -1.58 17.52
C LEU A 92 -0.89 -2.04 17.29
N ALA A 93 -1.11 -3.11 16.51
CA ALA A 93 -2.46 -3.63 16.22
C ALA A 93 -3.20 -4.09 17.50
N ASP A 94 -2.47 -4.66 18.46
CA ASP A 94 -3.02 -5.08 19.75
C ASP A 94 -3.33 -3.88 20.66
N ASP A 95 -2.42 -2.91 20.72
CA ASP A 95 -2.51 -1.72 21.58
C ASP A 95 -3.65 -0.79 21.16
N VAL A 96 -3.93 -0.68 19.85
CA VAL A 96 -4.94 0.24 19.29
C VAL A 96 -6.22 -0.47 18.91
N SER A 97 -6.60 -1.44 19.74
CA SER A 97 -7.66 -2.43 19.52
C SER A 97 -9.04 -1.85 19.11
N GLY A 98 -9.35 -0.59 19.47
CA GLY A 98 -10.57 0.13 19.09
C GLY A 98 -10.46 1.01 17.85
N CYS A 99 -9.31 1.05 17.18
CA CYS A 99 -9.01 1.89 16.01
C CYS A 99 -8.70 1.01 14.79
N ALA A 100 -9.40 1.25 13.69
CA ALA A 100 -9.11 0.58 12.42
C ALA A 100 -7.92 1.27 11.72
N ILE A 101 -6.82 0.55 11.49
CA ILE A 101 -5.66 1.07 10.74
C ILE A 101 -5.64 0.47 9.35
N VAL A 102 -5.65 1.31 8.31
CA VAL A 102 -5.52 0.90 6.91
C VAL A 102 -4.26 1.50 6.30
N LEU A 103 -3.52 0.69 5.56
CA LEU A 103 -2.37 1.15 4.79
C LEU A 103 -2.80 1.46 3.36
N ALA A 104 -2.69 2.74 2.97
CA ALA A 104 -2.97 3.20 1.61
C ALA A 104 -1.69 3.14 0.79
N GLU A 105 -1.36 1.93 0.34
CA GLU A 105 -0.13 1.61 -0.39
C GLU A 105 -0.30 1.85 -1.90
N SER A 106 0.65 2.56 -2.54
CA SER A 106 0.59 3.01 -3.94
C SER A 106 0.12 1.93 -4.93
N TRP A 107 0.59 0.69 -4.75
CA TRP A 107 0.20 -0.44 -5.59
C TRP A 107 -0.61 -1.49 -4.85
N ALA A 108 -0.24 -1.88 -3.63
CA ALA A 108 -0.92 -2.97 -2.91
C ALA A 108 -2.38 -2.65 -2.50
N SER A 109 -2.80 -1.38 -2.58
CA SER A 109 -4.23 -1.00 -2.46
C SER A 109 -4.95 -0.91 -3.81
N SER A 110 -4.30 -1.23 -4.93
CA SER A 110 -4.88 -1.16 -6.27
C SER A 110 -6.06 -2.13 -6.43
N PRO A 111 -7.21 -1.68 -6.95
CA PRO A 111 -8.34 -2.55 -7.21
C PRO A 111 -8.04 -3.61 -8.28
N ALA A 112 -7.11 -3.33 -9.21
CA ALA A 112 -6.67 -4.30 -10.20
C ALA A 112 -5.95 -5.49 -9.55
N LEU A 113 -5.07 -5.24 -8.57
CA LEU A 113 -4.41 -6.31 -7.81
C LEU A 113 -5.41 -7.10 -6.95
N LEU A 114 -6.33 -6.41 -6.28
CA LEU A 114 -7.36 -7.08 -5.48
C LEU A 114 -8.22 -8.01 -6.34
N THR A 115 -8.68 -7.51 -7.49
CA THR A 115 -9.50 -8.29 -8.43
C THR A 115 -8.71 -9.46 -9.03
N ALA A 116 -7.44 -9.25 -9.36
CA ALA A 116 -6.57 -10.32 -9.84
C ALA A 116 -6.33 -11.39 -8.77
N ALA A 117 -6.04 -11.00 -7.53
CA ALA A 117 -5.86 -11.91 -6.41
C ALA A 117 -7.10 -12.79 -6.19
N GLU A 118 -8.29 -12.22 -6.30
CA GLU A 118 -9.56 -12.94 -6.16
C GLU A 118 -9.80 -13.88 -7.36
N ARG A 119 -9.81 -13.34 -8.58
CA ARG A 119 -10.26 -14.06 -9.79
C ARG A 119 -9.22 -15.01 -10.39
N LEU A 120 -7.93 -14.75 -10.14
CA LEU A 120 -6.82 -15.52 -10.69
C LEU A 120 -6.06 -16.29 -9.61
N SER A 121 -6.64 -16.46 -8.41
CA SER A 121 -6.00 -17.16 -7.28
C SER A 121 -5.41 -18.52 -7.66
N ALA A 122 -6.16 -19.36 -8.40
CA ALA A 122 -5.69 -20.68 -8.82
C ALA A 122 -4.52 -20.61 -9.84
N PRO A 123 -4.59 -19.82 -10.93
CA PRO A 123 -3.43 -19.53 -11.78
C PRO A 123 -2.22 -18.95 -11.03
N ILE A 124 -2.43 -17.98 -10.14
CA ILE A 124 -1.36 -17.37 -9.34
C ILE A 124 -0.64 -18.44 -8.51
N ALA A 125 -1.37 -19.36 -7.87
CA ALA A 125 -0.80 -20.42 -7.06
C ALA A 125 0.11 -21.40 -7.85
N ARG A 126 -0.07 -21.52 -9.17
CA ARG A 126 0.75 -22.38 -10.05
C ARG A 126 2.00 -21.70 -10.60
N THR A 127 2.12 -20.39 -10.41
CA THR A 127 3.23 -19.58 -10.92
C THR A 127 4.59 -20.12 -10.48
N ARG A 128 5.56 -20.09 -11.39
CA ARG A 128 6.95 -20.50 -11.17
C ARG A 128 7.93 -19.34 -11.22
N VAL A 129 7.57 -18.23 -11.87
CA VAL A 129 8.34 -16.99 -11.89
C VAL A 129 7.41 -15.81 -11.68
N VAL A 130 7.77 -14.90 -10.78
CA VAL A 130 7.17 -13.59 -10.61
C VAL A 130 8.25 -12.56 -10.90
N ASP A 131 8.03 -11.73 -11.92
CA ASP A 131 8.85 -10.57 -12.24
C ASP A 131 8.03 -9.30 -11.97
N ALA A 132 8.52 -8.46 -11.06
CA ALA A 132 7.93 -7.17 -10.71
C ALA A 132 8.93 -6.08 -11.06
N ARG A 133 8.51 -5.12 -11.87
CA ARG A 133 9.39 -4.04 -12.31
C ARG A 133 8.70 -2.69 -12.26
N SER A 134 9.45 -1.65 -11.95
CA SER A 134 9.00 -0.27 -12.07
C SER A 134 10.14 0.67 -12.45
N ILE A 135 9.77 1.77 -13.09
CA ILE A 135 10.70 2.84 -13.44
C ILE A 135 10.25 4.11 -12.73
N GLU A 136 11.14 4.68 -11.94
CA GLU A 136 10.93 5.88 -11.12
C GLU A 136 11.60 7.11 -11.73
N PRO A 137 11.07 8.31 -11.49
CA PRO A 137 11.75 9.54 -11.83
C PRO A 137 13.11 9.63 -11.14
N ARG A 138 14.06 10.41 -11.72
CA ARG A 138 15.37 10.63 -11.09
C ARG A 138 15.28 11.20 -9.67
N ARG A 139 14.28 12.03 -9.41
CA ARG A 139 13.95 12.61 -8.10
C ARG A 139 12.69 11.99 -7.48
N GLY A 140 12.36 10.77 -7.90
CA GLY A 140 11.23 10.02 -7.37
C GLY A 140 11.55 9.32 -6.04
N ARG A 141 10.76 8.31 -5.72
CA ARG A 141 10.87 7.52 -4.48
C ARG A 141 12.27 6.91 -4.31
N ASP A 142 12.63 6.62 -3.07
CA ASP A 142 13.79 5.78 -2.76
C ASP A 142 13.63 4.38 -3.37
N LEU A 143 14.69 3.83 -3.97
CA LEU A 143 14.60 2.57 -4.71
C LEU A 143 14.35 1.36 -3.80
N ARG A 144 14.79 1.39 -2.53
CA ARG A 144 14.45 0.33 -1.58
C ARG A 144 12.99 0.43 -1.15
N ALA A 145 12.48 1.64 -0.92
CA ALA A 145 11.04 1.84 -0.67
C ALA A 145 10.19 1.35 -1.84
N VAL A 146 10.66 1.53 -3.08
CA VAL A 146 10.03 1.01 -4.29
C VAL A 146 10.06 -0.51 -4.31
N LEU A 147 11.23 -1.13 -4.10
CA LEU A 147 11.35 -2.60 -4.02
C LEU A 147 10.42 -3.19 -2.94
N PHE A 148 10.30 -2.51 -1.80
CA PHE A 148 9.37 -2.88 -0.76
C PHE A 148 7.91 -2.80 -1.24
N ALA A 149 7.51 -1.71 -1.90
CA ALA A 149 6.18 -1.58 -2.48
C ALA A 149 5.88 -2.67 -3.53
N GLN A 150 6.88 -3.09 -4.31
CA GLN A 150 6.77 -4.23 -5.23
C GLN A 150 6.53 -5.54 -4.47
N LEU A 151 7.31 -5.80 -3.41
CA LEU A 151 7.12 -6.97 -2.54
C LEU A 151 5.70 -6.99 -1.94
N ARG A 152 5.22 -5.85 -1.47
CA ARG A 152 3.86 -5.70 -0.94
C ARG A 152 2.80 -5.99 -1.98
N ALA A 153 2.98 -5.52 -3.22
CA ALA A 153 2.09 -5.83 -4.33
C ALA A 153 2.07 -7.33 -4.70
N VAL A 154 3.24 -7.97 -4.71
CA VAL A 154 3.35 -9.43 -4.93
C VAL A 154 2.65 -10.22 -3.83
N GLN A 155 2.87 -9.87 -2.56
CA GLN A 155 2.17 -10.51 -1.45
C GLN A 155 0.66 -10.27 -1.49
N ARG A 156 0.22 -9.11 -2.00
CA ARG A 156 -1.20 -8.79 -2.16
C ARG A 156 -1.91 -9.71 -3.16
N LEU A 157 -1.18 -10.23 -4.15
CA LEU A 157 -1.70 -11.25 -5.07
C LEU A 157 -1.87 -12.63 -4.43
N GLY A 158 -1.44 -12.82 -3.18
CA GLY A 158 -1.43 -14.12 -2.51
C GLY A 158 -0.13 -14.90 -2.72
N VAL A 159 0.91 -14.28 -3.29
CA VAL A 159 2.24 -14.92 -3.39
C VAL A 159 2.99 -14.73 -2.09
N GLU A 160 3.06 -15.79 -1.28
CA GLU A 160 3.83 -15.79 -0.05
C GLU A 160 5.34 -15.86 -0.33
N VAL A 161 6.05 -14.75 -0.10
CA VAL A 161 7.51 -14.67 -0.27
C VAL A 161 8.20 -15.18 0.99
N SER A 162 9.12 -16.14 0.82
CA SER A 162 9.88 -16.80 1.90
C SER A 162 11.27 -16.23 2.09
N SER A 163 11.88 -15.69 1.04
CA SER A 163 13.18 -15.03 1.08
C SER A 163 13.29 -13.98 0.00
N LEU A 164 14.07 -12.94 0.27
CA LEU A 164 14.41 -11.88 -0.67
C LEU A 164 15.81 -11.36 -0.34
N GLU A 165 16.65 -11.19 -1.35
CA GLU A 165 18.00 -10.64 -1.23
C GLU A 165 18.19 -9.56 -2.29
N VAL A 166 18.81 -8.44 -1.92
CA VAL A 166 19.24 -7.42 -2.89
C VAL A 166 20.57 -7.86 -3.48
N VAL A 167 20.56 -8.26 -4.75
CA VAL A 167 21.72 -8.82 -5.44
C VAL A 167 22.49 -7.78 -6.25
N ALA A 168 21.86 -6.65 -6.57
CA ALA A 168 22.53 -5.51 -7.19
C ALA A 168 21.86 -4.19 -6.76
N GLU A 169 22.68 -3.19 -6.48
CA GLU A 169 22.24 -1.85 -6.16
C GLU A 169 23.22 -0.82 -6.72
N THR A 170 22.66 0.19 -7.38
CA THR A 170 23.37 1.37 -7.87
C THR A 170 22.54 2.61 -7.54
N ALA A 171 23.10 3.80 -7.81
CA ALA A 171 22.34 5.05 -7.66
C ALA A 171 21.08 5.12 -8.55
N SER A 172 21.02 4.34 -9.62
CA SER A 172 19.96 4.39 -10.64
C SER A 172 19.18 3.09 -10.80
N SER A 173 19.55 2.01 -10.11
CA SER A 173 18.89 0.71 -10.25
C SER A 173 19.03 -0.15 -9.00
N LEU A 174 18.05 -1.01 -8.76
CA LEU A 174 18.06 -1.96 -7.66
C LEU A 174 17.40 -3.26 -8.12
N LEU A 175 18.02 -4.40 -7.81
CA LEU A 175 17.54 -5.73 -8.16
C LEU A 175 17.48 -6.61 -6.90
N GLY A 176 16.29 -7.10 -6.60
CA GLY A 176 16.02 -8.10 -5.59
C GLY A 176 15.68 -9.45 -6.22
N VAL A 177 16.20 -10.54 -5.66
CA VAL A 177 15.86 -11.91 -6.06
C VAL A 177 15.45 -12.69 -4.83
N GLY A 178 14.42 -13.51 -4.97
CA GLY A 178 13.81 -14.24 -3.86
C GLY A 178 13.13 -15.53 -4.27
N ARG A 179 12.43 -16.12 -3.31
CA ARG A 179 11.61 -17.32 -3.51
C ARG A 179 10.30 -17.23 -2.77
N SER A 180 9.23 -17.76 -3.37
CA SER A 180 7.97 -18.01 -2.65
C SER A 180 8.05 -19.28 -1.80
N THR A 181 7.12 -19.44 -0.85
CA THR A 181 6.92 -20.68 -0.08
C THR A 181 6.54 -21.86 -0.98
N THR A 182 5.91 -21.59 -2.13
CA THR A 182 5.57 -22.58 -3.18
C THR A 182 6.72 -22.87 -4.16
N GLY A 183 7.89 -22.26 -3.96
CA GLY A 183 9.09 -22.47 -4.77
C GLY A 183 9.22 -21.62 -6.03
N ALA A 184 8.27 -20.70 -6.29
CA ALA A 184 8.38 -19.74 -7.39
C ALA A 184 9.58 -18.81 -7.20
N ARG A 185 10.25 -18.44 -8.29
CA ARG A 185 11.30 -17.43 -8.28
C ARG A 185 10.67 -16.04 -8.28
N ILE A 186 11.17 -15.17 -7.41
CA ILE A 186 10.74 -13.78 -7.33
C ILE A 186 11.89 -12.91 -7.83
N VAL A 187 11.59 -12.01 -8.76
CA VAL A 187 12.51 -10.99 -9.26
C VAL A 187 11.80 -9.66 -9.09
N LEU A 188 12.44 -8.74 -8.35
CA LEU A 188 11.94 -7.40 -8.10
C LEU A 188 12.98 -6.42 -8.64
N SER A 189 12.61 -5.49 -9.51
CA SER A 189 13.56 -4.55 -10.11
C SER A 189 13.02 -3.14 -10.16
N ALA A 190 13.84 -2.17 -9.77
CA ALA A 190 13.52 -0.76 -9.86
C ALA A 190 14.65 -0.04 -10.60
N ALA A 191 14.30 0.92 -11.45
CA ALA A 191 15.27 1.75 -12.16
C ALA A 191 14.85 3.22 -12.17
N ARG A 192 15.77 4.13 -12.45
CA ARG A 192 15.50 5.56 -12.62
C ARG A 192 15.55 5.99 -14.09
N SER A 193 14.57 6.77 -14.53
CA SER A 193 14.54 7.39 -15.87
C SER A 193 13.87 8.76 -15.84
N ASP A 194 14.20 9.61 -16.82
CA ASP A 194 13.52 10.89 -17.05
C ASP A 194 12.14 10.70 -17.72
N THR A 195 11.88 9.52 -18.29
CA THR A 195 10.62 9.14 -18.93
C THR A 195 9.76 8.21 -18.06
N ALA A 196 10.04 8.16 -16.76
CA ALA A 196 9.36 7.30 -15.81
C ALA A 196 7.88 7.68 -15.64
N ASP A 197 7.01 6.67 -15.59
CA ASP A 197 5.57 6.84 -15.32
C ASP A 197 5.12 6.20 -13.99
N CYS A 198 6.07 5.67 -13.19
CA CYS A 198 5.84 5.05 -11.89
C CYS A 198 4.86 3.85 -11.93
N THR A 199 4.65 3.25 -13.11
CA THR A 199 3.83 2.04 -13.25
C THR A 199 4.61 0.83 -12.71
N LEU A 200 3.91 -0.01 -11.95
CA LEU A 200 4.36 -1.36 -11.63
C LEU A 200 3.87 -2.32 -12.71
N ASP A 201 4.79 -2.97 -13.40
CA ASP A 201 4.49 -4.12 -14.25
C ASP A 201 4.79 -5.40 -13.48
N LEU A 202 3.84 -6.33 -13.50
CA LEU A 202 3.97 -7.67 -12.95
C LEU A 202 3.79 -8.69 -14.07
N LEU A 203 4.71 -9.64 -14.15
CA LEU A 203 4.61 -10.81 -15.00
C LEU A 203 4.73 -12.06 -14.13
N LEU A 204 3.68 -12.85 -14.10
CA LEU A 204 3.65 -14.16 -13.47
C LEU A 204 3.67 -15.22 -14.58
N VAL A 205 4.56 -16.20 -14.48
CA VAL A 205 4.76 -17.24 -15.49
C VAL A 205 4.62 -18.62 -14.86
N ALA A 206 3.75 -19.44 -15.43
CA ALA A 206 3.61 -20.87 -15.20
C ALA A 206 3.90 -21.63 -16.52
N PRO A 207 3.99 -22.97 -16.52
CA PRO A 207 4.40 -23.74 -17.70
C PRO A 207 3.55 -23.51 -18.95
N ASP A 208 2.26 -23.24 -18.78
CA ASP A 208 1.24 -23.17 -19.83
C ASP A 208 0.39 -21.89 -19.78
N GLU A 209 0.72 -20.97 -18.87
CA GLU A 209 -0.03 -19.74 -18.68
C GLU A 209 0.85 -18.58 -18.19
N THR A 210 0.42 -17.36 -18.50
CA THR A 210 1.03 -16.12 -18.01
C THR A 210 -0.03 -15.18 -17.48
N ILE A 211 0.31 -14.39 -16.48
CA ILE A 211 -0.52 -13.28 -16.01
C ILE A 211 0.32 -12.02 -16.10
N ARG A 212 -0.20 -11.01 -16.80
CA ARG A 212 0.39 -9.67 -16.88
C ARG A 212 -0.50 -8.71 -16.13
N ILE A 213 0.06 -7.95 -15.20
CA ILE A 213 -0.68 -6.92 -14.47
C ILE A 213 0.10 -5.61 -14.55
N GLU A 214 -0.57 -4.57 -15.01
CA GLU A 214 -0.05 -3.21 -15.05
C GLU A 214 -0.79 -2.40 -13.99
N VAL A 215 -0.06 -1.82 -13.05
CA VAL A 215 -0.60 -1.04 -11.93
C VAL A 215 -0.01 0.36 -12.00
N PRO A 216 -0.73 1.34 -12.54
CA PRO A 216 -0.30 2.73 -12.52
C PRO A 216 -0.07 3.23 -11.10
N ASP A 217 0.73 4.27 -10.97
CA ASP A 217 0.94 4.92 -9.68
C ASP A 217 -0.38 5.44 -9.09
N GLY A 218 -0.51 5.35 -7.77
CA GLY A 218 -1.71 5.70 -7.02
C GLY A 218 -2.14 7.18 -7.17
N THR A 219 -1.23 8.04 -7.62
CA THR A 219 -1.49 9.45 -7.90
C THR A 219 -2.09 9.71 -9.29
N THR A 220 -2.11 8.71 -10.17
CA THR A 220 -2.65 8.84 -11.52
C THR A 220 -4.11 8.38 -11.58
N ALA A 221 -4.91 9.01 -12.44
CA ALA A 221 -6.28 8.57 -12.72
C ALA A 221 -6.36 7.39 -13.71
N ARG A 222 -5.23 6.71 -13.99
CA ARG A 222 -5.16 5.58 -14.90
C ARG A 222 -5.60 4.30 -14.18
N PRO A 223 -6.44 3.46 -14.79
CA PRO A 223 -6.84 2.21 -14.17
C PRO A 223 -5.74 1.15 -14.38
N GLY A 224 -5.62 0.23 -13.43
CA GLY A 224 -4.82 -0.96 -13.62
C GLY A 224 -5.46 -1.94 -14.61
N ARG A 225 -4.63 -2.79 -15.22
CA ARG A 225 -5.06 -3.83 -16.16
C ARG A 225 -4.47 -5.17 -15.73
N ALA A 226 -5.21 -6.24 -15.91
CA ALA A 226 -4.74 -7.60 -15.66
C ALA A 226 -5.21 -8.51 -16.80
N VAL A 227 -4.27 -9.24 -17.40
CA VAL A 227 -4.53 -10.16 -18.50
C VAL A 227 -3.96 -11.52 -18.12
N HIS A 228 -4.79 -12.55 -18.17
CA HIS A 228 -4.36 -13.95 -18.06
C HIS A 228 -4.37 -14.57 -19.47
N THR A 229 -3.27 -15.20 -19.85
CA THR A 229 -3.11 -15.85 -21.15
C THR A 229 -2.75 -17.30 -20.92
N SER A 230 -3.51 -18.21 -21.53
CA SER A 230 -3.28 -19.65 -21.54
C SER A 230 -3.07 -20.15 -22.97
N ALA A 231 -2.95 -21.47 -23.16
CA ALA A 231 -2.93 -22.08 -24.49
C ALA A 231 -4.26 -21.91 -25.26
N SER A 232 -5.39 -21.76 -24.56
CA SER A 232 -6.72 -21.70 -25.18
C SER A 232 -7.25 -20.29 -25.38
N ASP A 233 -6.86 -19.34 -24.53
CA ASP A 233 -7.49 -18.03 -24.46
C ASP A 233 -6.58 -16.95 -23.85
N ALA A 234 -6.98 -15.71 -24.06
CA ALA A 234 -6.47 -14.54 -23.36
C ALA A 234 -7.65 -13.77 -22.79
N VAL A 235 -7.68 -13.62 -21.46
CA VAL A 235 -8.78 -13.02 -20.70
C VAL A 235 -8.26 -11.78 -19.98
N GLU A 236 -8.76 -10.61 -20.39
CA GLU A 236 -8.57 -9.35 -19.65
C GLU A 236 -9.63 -9.25 -18.55
N LEU A 237 -9.19 -9.01 -17.31
CA LEU A 237 -10.10 -8.76 -16.20
C LEU A 237 -10.76 -7.37 -16.35
N PRO A 238 -11.97 -7.17 -15.78
CA PRO A 238 -12.66 -5.88 -15.87
C PRO A 238 -11.81 -4.72 -15.33
N THR A 239 -11.69 -3.66 -16.13
CA THR A 239 -11.00 -2.43 -15.75
C THR A 239 -11.79 -1.67 -14.70
N ILE A 240 -11.18 -1.40 -13.53
CA ILE A 240 -11.79 -0.63 -12.45
C ILE A 240 -11.16 0.77 -12.41
N TRP A 241 -11.97 1.79 -12.67
CA TRP A 241 -11.56 3.21 -12.69
C TRP A 241 -11.49 3.79 -11.27
N GLN A 242 -10.51 3.34 -10.50
CA GLN A 242 -10.35 3.76 -9.12
C GLN A 242 -8.88 3.70 -8.69
N THR A 243 -8.43 4.72 -7.96
CA THR A 243 -7.06 4.79 -7.45
C THR A 243 -6.85 3.86 -6.24
N ALA A 244 -5.60 3.50 -5.98
CA ALA A 244 -5.21 2.73 -4.81
C ALA A 244 -5.62 3.43 -3.50
N HIS A 245 -5.39 4.74 -3.39
CA HIS A 245 -5.77 5.52 -2.20
C HIS A 245 -7.29 5.52 -1.98
N ARG A 246 -8.10 5.76 -3.02
CA ARG A 246 -9.57 5.71 -2.88
C ARG A 246 -10.07 4.35 -2.40
N THR A 247 -9.43 3.27 -2.84
CA THR A 247 -9.73 1.90 -2.39
C THR A 247 -9.40 1.72 -0.91
N ALA A 248 -8.28 2.25 -0.44
CA ALA A 248 -7.93 2.23 0.99
C ALA A 248 -8.98 2.97 1.85
N TRP A 249 -9.49 4.11 1.39
CA TRP A 249 -10.56 4.84 2.08
C TRP A 249 -11.88 4.09 2.15
N GLN A 250 -12.27 3.40 1.08
CA GLN A 250 -13.47 2.53 1.11
C GLN A 250 -13.29 1.38 2.11
N ARG A 251 -12.13 0.72 2.10
CA ARG A 251 -11.81 -0.34 3.07
C ARG A 251 -11.87 0.15 4.51
N LEU A 252 -11.38 1.37 4.77
CA LEU A 252 -11.50 1.96 6.11
C LEU A 252 -12.97 2.19 6.48
N ASN A 253 -13.77 2.77 5.58
CA ASN A 253 -15.19 3.00 5.83
C ASN A 253 -15.91 1.69 6.16
N ASP A 254 -15.64 0.62 5.41
CA ASP A 254 -16.25 -0.69 5.62
C ASP A 254 -15.83 -1.27 6.98
N ALA A 255 -14.55 -1.14 7.36
CA ALA A 255 -14.05 -1.55 8.67
C ALA A 255 -14.73 -0.77 9.82
N LEU A 256 -14.91 0.55 9.67
CA LEU A 256 -15.58 1.40 10.65
C LEU A 256 -17.07 1.06 10.82
N LEU A 257 -17.75 0.66 9.74
CA LEU A 257 -19.15 0.24 9.78
C LEU A 257 -19.33 -1.17 10.33
N ALA A 258 -18.44 -2.10 9.99
CA ALA A 258 -18.49 -3.49 10.45
C ALA A 258 -17.92 -3.68 11.86
N GLY A 259 -17.16 -2.71 12.39
CA GLY A 259 -16.40 -2.86 13.63
C GLY A 259 -15.21 -3.81 13.49
N GLY A 260 -14.71 -4.00 12.27
CA GLY A 260 -13.63 -4.94 11.96
C GLY A 260 -12.24 -4.31 12.00
N ARG A 261 -11.21 -5.16 12.10
CA ARG A 261 -9.80 -4.76 11.99
C ARG A 261 -9.22 -5.18 10.64
N PRO A 262 -8.70 -4.24 9.84
CA PRO A 262 -7.93 -4.59 8.65
C PRO A 262 -6.62 -5.29 9.04
N GLY A 263 -6.33 -6.48 8.51
CA GLY A 263 -5.09 -7.23 8.77
C GLY A 263 -3.85 -6.71 8.01
N ASP A 264 -3.79 -5.39 7.79
CA ASP A 264 -2.75 -4.77 6.95
C ASP A 264 -1.40 -4.73 7.68
N LEU A 265 -1.40 -4.51 9.00
CA LEU A 265 -0.18 -4.35 9.80
C LEU A 265 0.62 -5.66 9.94
N GLU A 266 -0.05 -6.79 10.13
CA GLU A 266 0.61 -8.09 10.25
C GLU A 266 1.23 -8.50 8.92
N SER A 267 0.53 -8.25 7.81
CA SER A 267 1.03 -8.47 6.46
C SER A 267 2.25 -7.58 6.18
N PHE A 268 2.17 -6.30 6.55
CA PHE A 268 3.25 -5.34 6.37
C PHE A 268 4.49 -5.73 7.20
N ALA A 269 4.30 -6.14 8.45
CA ALA A 269 5.39 -6.59 9.33
C ALA A 269 6.14 -7.79 8.74
N ARG A 270 5.42 -8.77 8.19
CA ARG A 270 6.03 -9.92 7.50
C ARG A 270 6.86 -9.48 6.30
N ALA A 271 6.38 -8.51 5.52
CA ALA A 271 7.13 -7.95 4.41
C ALA A 271 8.40 -7.23 4.87
N SER A 272 8.30 -6.41 5.92
CA SER A 272 9.43 -5.64 6.46
C SER A 272 10.54 -6.55 6.99
N ALA A 273 10.20 -7.73 7.51
CA ALA A 273 11.18 -8.73 7.97
C ALA A 273 11.96 -9.40 6.82
N LEU A 274 11.48 -9.34 5.58
CA LEU A 274 12.14 -9.95 4.41
C LEU A 274 13.17 -9.04 3.74
N LEU A 275 13.13 -7.74 4.01
CA LEU A 275 14.13 -6.82 3.48
C LEU A 275 15.37 -6.82 4.38
N PRO A 276 16.57 -7.00 3.81
CA PRO A 276 17.79 -6.80 4.58
C PRO A 276 17.84 -5.35 5.10
N PRO A 277 18.42 -5.12 6.30
CA PRO A 277 18.58 -3.78 6.82
C PRO A 277 19.42 -2.93 5.85
N LEU A 278 19.22 -1.61 5.92
CA LEU A 278 20.07 -0.64 5.26
C LEU A 278 21.51 -0.85 5.75
N THR A 279 22.34 -1.54 4.99
CA THR A 279 23.79 -1.45 5.19
C THR A 279 24.18 -0.05 4.72
N PRO A 280 24.77 0.81 5.57
CA PRO A 280 25.33 2.05 5.06
C PRO A 280 26.35 1.70 3.96
N PRO A 281 26.50 2.53 2.93
CA PRO A 281 27.56 2.33 1.94
C PRO A 281 28.88 2.22 2.70
N GLY A 282 29.62 1.14 2.45
CA GLY A 282 30.98 1.01 2.98
C GLY A 282 31.83 2.14 2.44
N ASP A 283 32.50 2.85 3.36
CA ASP A 283 33.52 3.86 3.06
C ASP A 283 34.68 3.29 2.22
#